data_AF-M3GCU5-F1
#
_entry.id   AF-M3GCU5-F1
#
_cell.length_a   1.000
_cell.length_b   1.000
_cell.length_c   1.000
_cell.angle_alpha   90.00
_cell.angle_beta   90.00
_cell.angle_gamma   90.00
#
_symmetry.space_group_name_H-M   'P 1'
#
loop_
_entity.id
_entity.type
_entity.pdbx_description
1 polymer ?
#
loop_
_entity_poly.entity_id
_entity_poly.type
_entity_poly.pdbx_seq_one_letter_code
_entity_poly.pdbx_strand_id
1 'polypeptide(L)'
;MSTALKRKERKIQIGEFWTSRQRQSHSIHYSVSYRASFKPELPAFFLDKYLSKHKGIVLDPFGGRGTTSIQANLDGHSAIHNDISPMSLFLAKSRQTIPSLESMEKILNRLDLKKKTKEEKEDKDLLAFYHKDTLTEIKNLKRILLTDLSPEIQYLGVTALSRLHGHSDGFFQFIVFLRFQFLQRLSVEIIKKGESNLNIRKLNLEFFKR
;
A
#
# COMPACT_ATOMS: atom_id res chain seq x y z
N MET A 1 41.38 36.69 -13.98
CA MET A 1 41.36 36.17 -12.59
C MET A 1 40.18 35.22 -12.44
N SER A 2 40.46 33.95 -12.14
CA SER A 2 39.47 32.86 -12.06
C SER A 2 38.64 32.98 -10.80
N THR A 3 37.32 33.12 -10.94
CA THR A 3 36.34 33.11 -9.84
C THR A 3 36.11 31.66 -9.41
N ALA A 4 37.02 31.12 -8.60
CA ALA A 4 36.83 29.82 -7.97
C ALA A 4 35.57 29.88 -7.08
N LEU A 5 34.53 29.11 -7.44
CA LEU A 5 33.35 28.87 -6.63
C LEU A 5 33.79 28.36 -5.24
N LYS A 6 33.79 29.24 -4.23
CA LYS A 6 33.99 28.83 -2.83
C LYS A 6 32.96 27.76 -2.49
N ARG A 7 33.43 26.54 -2.23
CA ARG A 7 32.62 25.41 -1.76
C ARG A 7 31.92 25.86 -0.47
N LYS A 8 30.63 26.19 -0.54
CA LYS A 8 29.81 26.45 0.66
C LYS A 8 29.88 25.18 1.52
N GLU A 9 30.50 25.27 2.69
CA GLU A 9 30.48 24.19 3.67
C GLU A 9 29.03 23.88 3.99
N ARG A 10 28.57 22.71 3.55
CA ARG A 10 27.22 22.24 3.87
C ARG A 10 27.26 21.83 5.34
N LYS A 11 26.39 22.40 6.17
CA LYS A 11 26.13 21.88 7.52
C LYS A 11 25.57 20.47 7.36
N ILE A 12 26.43 19.46 7.54
CA ILE A 12 26.03 18.06 7.55
C ILE A 12 25.54 17.75 8.97
N GLN A 13 24.26 17.39 9.12
CA GLN A 13 23.75 16.83 10.36
C GLN A 13 23.90 15.31 10.30
N ILE A 14 24.57 14.75 11.30
CA ILE A 14 24.76 13.31 11.47
C ILE A 14 23.91 12.89 12.66
N GLY A 15 23.14 11.81 12.52
CA GLY A 15 22.27 11.27 13.57
C GLY A 15 21.77 9.87 13.24
N GLU A 16 21.16 9.20 14.21
CA GLU A 16 20.53 7.90 14.01
C GLU A 16 19.12 8.04 13.42
N PHE A 17 19.03 8.09 12.10
CA PHE A 17 17.75 8.18 11.38
C PHE A 17 17.03 6.81 11.24
N TRP A 18 17.66 5.73 11.73
CA TRP A 18 17.17 4.35 11.65
C TRP A 18 17.35 3.64 13.00
N THR A 19 16.56 4.01 14.00
CA THR A 19 16.65 3.38 15.34
C THR A 19 16.18 1.91 15.30
N SER A 20 16.60 1.09 16.26
CA SER A 20 16.24 -0.34 16.35
C SER A 20 14.75 -0.60 16.65
N ARG A 21 13.94 0.43 16.95
CA ARG A 21 12.49 0.33 17.20
C ARG A 21 11.62 0.24 15.93
N GLN A 22 12.14 -0.37 14.86
CA GLN A 22 11.62 -0.40 13.48
C GLN A 22 10.25 -1.06 13.22
N ARG A 23 9.38 -1.26 14.23
CA ARG A 23 8.11 -1.99 14.07
C ARG A 23 6.92 -1.37 14.82
N GLN A 24 6.91 -0.06 15.02
CA GLN A 24 5.79 0.64 15.68
C GLN A 24 5.06 1.63 14.76
N SER A 25 5.31 1.59 13.45
CA SER A 25 4.60 2.44 12.49
C SER A 25 3.19 1.94 12.21
N HIS A 26 2.27 2.86 11.93
CA HIS A 26 0.87 2.54 11.64
C HIS A 26 0.74 1.54 10.47
N SER A 27 -0.14 0.54 10.62
CA SER A 27 -0.28 -0.61 9.70
C SER A 27 -0.56 -0.20 8.25
N ILE A 28 -1.19 0.97 8.03
CA ILE A 28 -1.48 1.55 6.71
C ILE A 28 -0.24 1.72 5.81
N HIS A 29 0.95 1.91 6.39
CA HIS A 29 2.19 2.05 5.63
C HIS A 29 2.63 0.73 4.99
N TYR A 30 2.15 -0.39 5.52
CA TYR A 30 2.49 -1.74 5.10
C TYR A 30 1.39 -2.42 4.30
N SER A 31 0.27 -1.73 4.01
CA SER A 31 -0.79 -2.27 3.17
C SER A 31 -0.39 -2.40 1.69
N VAL A 32 0.70 -1.73 1.28
CA VAL A 32 1.22 -1.77 -0.10
C VAL A 32 2.73 -1.94 -0.11
N SER A 33 3.19 -2.91 -0.91
CA SER A 33 4.60 -3.06 -1.25
C SER A 33 4.92 -2.20 -2.46
N TYR A 34 5.91 -1.30 -2.32
CA TYR A 34 6.40 -0.45 -3.40
C TYR A 34 7.93 -0.42 -3.33
N ARG A 35 8.60 -0.60 -4.47
CA ARG A 35 10.06 -0.59 -4.49
C ARG A 35 10.58 0.82 -4.24
N ALA A 36 11.82 0.90 -3.73
CA ALA A 36 12.51 2.16 -3.47
C ALA A 36 11.73 3.11 -2.51
N SER A 37 10.98 2.57 -1.56
CA SER A 37 10.32 3.35 -0.51
C SER A 37 11.15 3.37 0.79
N PHE A 38 11.13 4.48 1.52
CA PHE A 38 11.65 4.55 2.89
C PHE A 38 10.59 4.15 3.93
N LYS A 39 11.06 3.89 5.16
CA LYS A 39 10.20 3.56 6.29
C LYS A 39 9.57 4.83 6.90
N PRO A 40 8.38 4.75 7.52
CA PRO A 40 7.66 5.91 8.03
C PRO A 40 8.35 6.66 9.16
N GLU A 41 9.30 6.03 9.85
CA GLU A 41 10.07 6.66 10.92
C GLU A 41 10.93 7.84 10.40
N LEU A 42 11.36 7.77 9.13
CA LEU A 42 12.14 8.84 8.51
C LEU A 42 11.35 10.14 8.36
N PRO A 43 10.16 10.18 7.70
CA PRO A 43 9.37 11.39 7.68
C PRO A 43 8.88 11.77 9.08
N ALA A 44 8.48 10.82 9.94
CA ALA A 44 8.05 11.13 11.31
C ALA A 44 9.11 11.93 12.10
N PHE A 45 10.39 11.55 11.98
CA PHE A 45 11.49 12.29 12.60
C PHE A 45 11.55 13.75 12.16
N PHE A 46 11.41 14.01 10.85
CA PHE A 46 11.46 15.38 10.34
C PHE A 46 10.19 16.18 10.69
N LEU A 47 9.03 15.53 10.68
CA LEU A 47 7.77 16.15 11.07
C LEU A 47 7.80 16.56 12.54
N ASP A 48 8.21 15.68 13.45
CA ASP A 48 8.38 16.01 14.87
C ASP A 48 9.38 17.16 15.06
N LYS A 49 10.54 17.08 14.40
CA LYS A 49 11.58 18.10 14.53
C LYS A 49 11.14 19.50 14.09
N TYR A 50 10.38 19.60 13.00
CA TYR A 50 10.06 20.89 12.37
C TYR A 50 8.63 21.36 12.61
N LEU A 51 7.70 20.47 12.97
CA LEU A 51 6.26 20.75 13.07
C LEU A 51 5.65 20.32 14.42
N SER A 52 6.42 19.84 15.40
CA SER A 52 5.89 19.43 16.73
C SER A 52 5.07 20.51 17.45
N LYS A 53 5.35 21.80 17.22
CA LYS A 53 4.70 22.90 17.92
C LYS A 53 3.40 23.38 17.27
N HIS A 54 3.16 23.06 16.00
CA HIS A 54 1.98 23.53 15.28
C HIS A 54 1.65 22.66 14.07
N LYS A 55 0.37 22.59 13.71
CA LYS A 55 -0.03 21.95 12.46
C LYS A 55 0.56 22.71 11.27
N GLY A 56 1.01 21.99 10.26
CA GLY A 56 1.66 22.55 9.08
C GLY A 56 1.21 21.89 7.78
N ILE A 57 1.80 22.33 6.68
CA ILE A 57 1.62 21.77 5.34
C ILE A 57 2.93 21.12 4.92
N VAL A 58 2.88 19.85 4.51
CA VAL A 58 4.04 19.04 4.12
C VAL A 58 3.94 18.73 2.63
N LEU A 59 4.91 19.20 1.85
CA LEU A 59 5.02 18.89 0.43
C LEU A 59 6.01 17.75 0.22
N ASP A 60 5.56 16.68 -0.45
CA ASP A 60 6.44 15.64 -0.99
C ASP A 60 6.37 15.67 -2.53
N PRO A 61 7.42 16.19 -3.22
CA PRO A 61 7.44 16.30 -4.67
C PRO A 61 7.69 14.97 -5.40
N PHE A 62 8.15 13.94 -4.68
CA PHE A 62 8.50 12.60 -5.21
C PHE A 62 7.88 11.53 -4.31
N GLY A 63 6.57 11.62 -4.11
CA GLY A 63 5.93 10.95 -3.00
C GLY A 63 5.87 9.43 -3.09
N GLY A 64 6.04 8.84 -4.28
CA GLY A 64 6.00 7.39 -4.48
C GLY A 64 4.72 6.78 -3.90
N ARG A 65 4.86 5.79 -3.01
CA ARG A 65 3.71 5.23 -2.29
C ARG A 65 3.11 6.15 -1.21
N GLY A 66 3.49 7.42 -1.12
CA GLY A 66 2.90 8.36 -0.17
C GLY A 66 3.29 8.15 1.29
N THR A 67 4.46 7.56 1.59
CA THR A 67 4.91 7.36 2.99
C THR A 67 4.90 8.69 3.76
N THR A 68 5.43 9.77 3.18
CA THR A 68 5.46 11.10 3.81
C THR A 68 4.07 11.67 4.01
N SER A 69 3.22 11.62 2.97
CA SER A 69 1.89 12.23 3.02
C SER A 69 0.97 11.51 4.00
N ILE A 70 1.02 10.18 4.02
CA ILE A 70 0.28 9.37 4.98
C ILE A 70 0.77 9.65 6.40
N GLN A 71 2.10 9.72 6.63
CA GLN A 71 2.64 9.99 7.96
C GLN A 71 2.26 11.39 8.44
N ALA A 72 2.41 12.40 7.59
CA ALA A 72 2.00 13.77 7.90
C ALA A 72 0.51 13.86 8.29
N ASN A 73 -0.37 13.19 7.56
CA ASN A 73 -1.80 13.14 7.88
C ASN A 73 -2.07 12.43 9.22
N LEU A 74 -1.36 11.33 9.51
CA LEU A 74 -1.46 10.63 10.81
C LEU A 74 -1.03 11.52 11.99
N ASP A 75 0.00 12.34 11.77
CA ASP A 75 0.50 13.29 12.78
C ASP A 75 -0.37 14.57 12.84
N GLY A 76 -1.46 14.64 12.07
CA GLY A 76 -2.43 15.74 12.09
C GLY A 76 -2.01 16.97 11.27
N HIS A 77 -1.03 16.82 10.38
CA HIS A 77 -0.62 17.82 9.39
C HIS A 77 -1.38 17.65 8.07
N SER A 78 -1.39 18.68 7.23
CA SER A 78 -1.89 18.59 5.86
C SER A 78 -0.76 18.19 4.93
N ALA A 79 -0.99 17.22 4.04
CA ALA A 79 0.01 16.81 3.05
C ALA A 79 -0.37 17.18 1.61
N ILE A 80 0.60 17.67 0.85
CA ILE A 80 0.56 17.78 -0.61
C ILE A 80 1.48 16.70 -1.18
N HIS A 81 0.91 15.77 -1.92
CA HIS A 81 1.62 14.67 -2.54
C HIS A 81 1.70 14.87 -4.05
N ASN A 82 2.89 14.78 -4.62
CA ASN A 82 3.12 14.83 -6.05
C ASN A 82 4.03 13.68 -6.49
N ASP A 83 3.72 13.11 -7.65
CA ASP A 83 4.53 12.08 -8.31
C ASP A 83 4.17 12.04 -9.80
N ILE A 84 5.12 11.67 -10.66
CA ILE A 84 4.87 11.52 -12.10
C ILE A 84 4.07 10.25 -12.42
N SER A 85 4.17 9.23 -11.56
CA SER A 85 3.52 7.94 -11.75
C SER A 85 2.05 8.02 -11.36
N PRO A 86 1.10 7.74 -12.28
CA PRO A 86 -0.32 7.64 -11.94
C PRO A 86 -0.57 6.57 -10.86
N MET A 87 0.28 5.54 -10.83
CA MET A 87 0.21 4.49 -9.81
C MET A 87 0.52 5.05 -8.43
N SER A 88 1.60 5.83 -8.28
CA SER A 88 1.96 6.49 -7.02
C SER A 88 0.81 7.36 -6.50
N LEU A 89 0.21 8.17 -7.37
CA LEU A 89 -0.93 9.03 -7.03
C LEU A 89 -2.13 8.21 -6.54
N PHE A 90 -2.47 7.12 -7.23
CA PHE A 90 -3.52 6.21 -6.83
C PHE A 90 -3.22 5.57 -5.46
N LEU A 91 -2.01 5.03 -5.28
CA LEU A 91 -1.57 4.42 -4.02
C LEU A 91 -1.67 5.38 -2.83
N ALA A 92 -1.30 6.64 -3.00
CA ALA A 92 -1.39 7.64 -1.95
C ALA A 92 -2.85 8.05 -1.68
N LYS A 93 -3.62 8.35 -2.74
CA LYS A 93 -5.01 8.82 -2.63
C LYS A 93 -5.93 7.78 -2.01
N SER A 94 -5.83 6.51 -2.42
CA SER A 94 -6.70 5.43 -1.96
C SER A 94 -6.49 5.05 -0.49
N ARG A 95 -5.46 5.58 0.17
CA ARG A 95 -5.16 5.34 1.59
C ARG A 95 -5.36 6.56 2.48
N GLN A 96 -5.93 7.64 1.94
CA GLN A 96 -6.31 8.81 2.75
C GLN A 96 -7.51 8.52 3.66
N THR A 97 -8.39 7.62 3.21
CA THR A 97 -9.55 7.16 3.98
C THR A 97 -9.49 5.63 4.04
N ILE A 98 -9.58 5.07 5.24
CA ILE A 98 -9.66 3.63 5.46
C ILE A 98 -11.12 3.31 5.77
N PRO A 99 -11.86 2.68 4.85
CA PRO A 99 -13.24 2.31 5.09
C PRO A 99 -13.36 1.18 6.11
N SER A 100 -14.54 1.04 6.70
CA SER A 100 -14.83 -0.08 7.60
C SER A 100 -14.82 -1.41 6.85
N LEU A 101 -14.44 -2.50 7.53
CA LEU A 101 -14.49 -3.84 6.95
C LEU A 101 -15.92 -4.19 6.48
N GLU A 102 -16.92 -3.81 7.27
CA GLU A 102 -18.33 -4.06 6.97
C GLU A 102 -18.78 -3.34 5.68
N SER A 103 -18.39 -2.08 5.48
CA SER A 103 -18.75 -1.34 4.26
C SER A 103 -18.05 -1.91 3.03
N MET A 104 -16.77 -2.30 3.16
CA MET A 104 -16.05 -2.98 2.08
C MET A 104 -16.67 -4.33 1.72
N GLU A 105 -17.07 -5.14 2.70
CA GLU A 105 -17.73 -6.43 2.47
C GLU A 105 -19.08 -6.26 1.77
N LYS A 106 -19.90 -5.29 2.21
CA LYS A 106 -21.18 -4.96 1.56
C LYS A 106 -20.99 -4.56 0.10
N ILE A 107 -19.97 -3.76 -0.21
CA ILE A 107 -19.67 -3.34 -1.58
C ILE A 107 -19.15 -4.53 -2.39
N LEU A 108 -18.20 -5.30 -1.88
CA LEU A 108 -17.64 -6.46 -2.57
C LEU A 108 -18.73 -7.47 -2.98
N ASN A 109 -19.70 -7.74 -2.10
CA ASN A 109 -20.82 -8.63 -2.39
C ASN A 109 -21.79 -8.09 -3.47
N ARG A 110 -21.75 -6.81 -3.79
CA ARG A 110 -22.57 -6.17 -4.83
C ARG A 110 -21.83 -6.06 -6.17
N LEU A 111 -20.51 -6.24 -6.20
CA LEU A 111 -19.74 -6.11 -7.42
C LEU A 111 -19.93 -7.33 -8.32
N ASP A 112 -20.36 -7.08 -9.56
CA ASP A 112 -20.35 -8.10 -10.61
C ASP A 112 -18.98 -8.10 -11.31
N LEU A 113 -18.05 -8.87 -10.75
CA LEU A 113 -16.71 -9.07 -11.33
C LEU A 113 -16.69 -10.14 -12.44
N LYS A 114 -17.77 -10.92 -12.62
CA LYS A 114 -17.83 -12.04 -13.56
C LYS A 114 -18.48 -11.66 -14.89
N LYS A 115 -18.96 -10.43 -15.01
CA LYS A 115 -19.51 -9.89 -16.25
C LYS A 115 -18.57 -10.16 -17.42
N LYS A 116 -19.10 -10.75 -18.50
CA LYS A 116 -18.31 -10.98 -19.72
C LYS A 116 -17.70 -9.67 -20.22
N THR A 117 -16.38 -9.67 -20.37
CA THR A 117 -15.62 -8.57 -20.99
C THR A 117 -15.25 -8.93 -22.42
N LYS A 118 -15.11 -7.92 -23.28
CA LYS A 118 -14.55 -8.11 -24.62
C LYS A 118 -13.09 -8.58 -24.49
N GLU A 119 -12.70 -9.54 -25.33
CA GLU A 119 -11.30 -9.96 -25.43
C GLU A 119 -10.47 -8.82 -26.06
N GLU A 120 -9.38 -8.47 -25.39
CA GLU A 120 -8.42 -7.44 -25.80
C GLU A 120 -7.17 -8.09 -26.36
N LYS A 121 -6.36 -7.35 -27.13
CA LYS A 121 -5.18 -7.90 -27.81
C LYS A 121 -4.15 -8.40 -26.78
N GLU A 122 -4.00 -7.65 -25.69
CA GLU A 122 -3.10 -7.87 -24.57
C GLU A 122 -3.52 -9.06 -23.69
N ASP A 123 -4.78 -9.51 -23.77
CA ASP A 123 -5.26 -10.63 -22.95
C ASP A 123 -4.44 -11.90 -23.23
N LYS A 124 -3.99 -12.10 -24.48
CA LYS A 124 -3.18 -13.27 -24.85
C LYS A 124 -1.88 -13.37 -24.04
N ASP A 125 -1.21 -12.24 -23.82
CA ASP A 125 0.03 -12.19 -23.04
C ASP A 125 -0.26 -12.36 -21.54
N LEU A 126 -1.39 -11.83 -21.08
CA LEU A 126 -1.80 -11.91 -19.67
C LEU A 126 -2.30 -13.30 -19.26
N LEU A 127 -2.85 -14.08 -20.19
CA LEU A 127 -3.29 -15.45 -19.96
C LEU A 127 -2.13 -16.41 -19.64
N ALA A 128 -0.88 -16.03 -19.95
CA ALA A 128 0.30 -16.76 -19.49
C ALA A 128 0.51 -16.65 -17.96
N PHE A 129 -0.10 -15.63 -17.31
CA PHE A 129 0.06 -15.34 -15.89
C PHE A 129 -1.22 -15.55 -15.07
N TYR A 130 -2.39 -15.33 -15.69
CA TYR A 130 -3.69 -15.35 -15.01
C TYR A 130 -4.65 -16.34 -15.66
N HIS A 131 -5.46 -17.03 -14.85
CA HIS A 131 -6.59 -17.81 -15.35
C HIS A 131 -7.60 -16.89 -16.07
N LYS A 132 -8.33 -17.40 -17.07
CA LYS A 132 -9.29 -16.61 -17.87
C LYS A 132 -10.34 -15.90 -17.01
N ASP A 133 -10.85 -16.59 -15.99
CA ASP A 133 -11.84 -16.02 -15.08
C ASP A 133 -11.23 -14.91 -14.21
N THR A 134 -10.03 -15.14 -13.66
CA THR A 134 -9.30 -14.14 -12.85
C THR A 134 -8.96 -12.91 -13.68
N LEU A 135 -8.55 -13.09 -14.93
CA LEU A 135 -8.30 -11.97 -15.85
C LEU A 135 -9.58 -11.17 -16.11
N THR A 136 -10.72 -11.84 -16.27
CA THR A 136 -12.04 -11.20 -16.41
C THR A 136 -12.39 -10.38 -15.17
N GLU A 137 -12.17 -10.94 -13.96
CA GLU A 137 -12.40 -10.26 -12.69
C GLU A 137 -11.50 -9.02 -12.52
N ILE A 138 -10.20 -9.14 -12.83
CA ILE A 138 -9.25 -8.02 -12.80
C ILE A 138 -9.68 -6.91 -13.77
N LYS A 139 -10.10 -7.27 -14.98
CA LYS A 139 -10.56 -6.30 -15.99
C LYS A 139 -11.83 -5.57 -15.54
N ASN A 140 -12.78 -6.29 -14.95
CA ASN A 140 -13.99 -5.65 -14.41
C ASN A 140 -13.68 -4.75 -13.22
N LEU A 141 -12.81 -5.18 -12.30
CA LEU A 141 -12.37 -4.34 -11.19
C LEU A 141 -11.68 -3.07 -11.69
N LYS A 142 -10.78 -3.17 -12.67
CA LYS A 142 -10.15 -2.01 -13.32
C LYS A 142 -11.19 -1.03 -13.87
N ARG A 143 -12.23 -1.53 -14.55
CA ARG A 143 -13.31 -0.68 -15.08
C ARG A 143 -14.08 0.03 -13.98
N ILE A 144 -14.43 -0.69 -12.91
CA ILE A 144 -15.13 -0.13 -11.75
C ILE A 144 -14.29 0.97 -11.10
N LEU A 145 -12.99 0.74 -10.90
CA LEU A 145 -12.05 1.73 -10.34
C LEU A 145 -11.94 3.02 -11.15
N LEU A 146 -12.16 2.94 -12.46
CA LEU A 146 -12.15 4.12 -13.34
C LEU A 146 -13.45 4.93 -13.27
N THR A 147 -14.55 4.34 -12.80
CA THR A 147 -15.88 4.98 -12.76
C THR A 147 -16.34 5.34 -11.36
N ASP A 148 -15.93 4.59 -10.35
CA ASP A 148 -16.36 4.75 -8.96
C ASP A 148 -15.16 5.19 -8.09
N LEU A 149 -15.26 6.39 -7.55
CA LEU A 149 -14.23 7.00 -6.72
C LEU A 149 -14.52 6.90 -5.22
N SER A 150 -15.50 6.08 -4.82
CA SER A 150 -15.83 5.85 -3.40
C SER A 150 -14.62 5.29 -2.65
N PRO A 151 -14.43 5.66 -1.37
CA PRO A 151 -13.32 5.19 -0.55
C PRO A 151 -13.18 3.67 -0.52
N GLU A 152 -14.30 2.94 -0.48
CA GLU A 152 -14.34 1.47 -0.49
C GLU A 152 -13.77 0.88 -1.77
N ILE A 153 -14.22 1.36 -2.93
CA ILE A 153 -13.73 0.88 -4.21
C ILE A 153 -12.25 1.19 -4.37
N GLN A 154 -11.84 2.41 -4.01
CA GLN A 154 -10.44 2.83 -4.07
C GLN A 154 -9.55 1.97 -3.16
N TYR A 155 -10.00 1.69 -1.93
CA TYR A 155 -9.26 0.86 -0.97
C TYR A 155 -9.19 -0.62 -1.40
N LEU A 156 -10.28 -1.16 -1.96
CA LEU A 156 -10.30 -2.49 -2.57
C LEU A 156 -9.33 -2.57 -3.75
N GLY A 157 -9.28 -1.52 -4.58
CA GLY A 157 -8.38 -1.44 -5.71
C GLY A 157 -6.90 -1.47 -5.32
N VAL A 158 -6.49 -0.66 -4.33
CA VAL A 158 -5.11 -0.69 -3.83
C VAL A 158 -4.76 -2.03 -3.18
N THR A 159 -5.73 -2.67 -2.52
CA THR A 159 -5.56 -4.01 -1.96
C THR A 159 -5.35 -5.04 -3.07
N ALA A 160 -6.20 -5.05 -4.10
CA ALA A 160 -6.08 -5.96 -5.24
C ALA A 160 -4.76 -5.76 -6.01
N LEU A 161 -4.35 -4.50 -6.19
CA LEU A 161 -3.08 -4.16 -6.83
C LEU A 161 -1.87 -4.77 -6.09
N SER A 162 -1.90 -4.77 -4.76
CA SER A 162 -0.86 -5.41 -3.93
C SER A 162 -0.80 -6.93 -4.07
N ARG A 163 -1.82 -7.54 -4.70
CA ARG A 163 -2.00 -9.00 -4.84
C ARG A 163 -1.95 -9.50 -6.27
N LEU A 164 -1.65 -8.65 -7.25
CA LEU A 164 -1.52 -9.09 -8.64
C LEU A 164 -0.43 -10.14 -8.83
N HIS A 165 0.73 -9.99 -8.19
CA HIS A 165 1.90 -10.85 -8.40
C HIS A 165 2.66 -11.18 -7.12
N GLY A 166 2.98 -12.45 -6.89
CA GLY A 166 3.72 -12.91 -5.71
C GLY A 166 3.80 -14.43 -5.60
N HIS A 167 4.52 -14.90 -4.58
CA HIS A 167 4.93 -16.31 -4.46
C HIS A 167 4.25 -17.05 -3.28
N SER A 168 3.19 -16.47 -2.71
CA SER A 168 2.48 -17.04 -1.55
C SER A 168 0.98 -17.09 -1.80
N ASP A 169 0.25 -17.80 -0.94
CA ASP A 169 -1.20 -17.91 -1.05
C ASP A 169 -1.88 -16.54 -1.06
N GLY A 170 -2.84 -16.37 -1.96
CA GLY A 170 -3.65 -15.16 -2.10
C GLY A 170 -3.13 -14.10 -3.06
N PHE A 171 -2.08 -14.39 -3.83
CA PHE A 171 -1.77 -13.66 -5.06
C PHE A 171 -2.59 -14.20 -6.24
N PHE A 172 -2.82 -13.38 -7.26
CA PHE A 172 -3.66 -13.74 -8.40
C PHE A 172 -2.94 -14.58 -9.47
N GLN A 173 -1.61 -14.69 -9.43
CA GLN A 173 -0.80 -15.50 -10.33
C GLN A 173 -0.79 -16.98 -9.89
N PHE A 174 -1.02 -17.89 -10.84
CA PHE A 174 -1.06 -19.38 -10.73
C PHE A 174 -1.83 -20.01 -9.54
N ILE A 175 -2.96 -20.64 -9.90
CA ILE A 175 -3.85 -21.53 -9.11
C ILE A 175 -3.87 -21.24 -7.60
N VAL A 176 -4.75 -20.33 -7.19
CA VAL A 176 -5.76 -20.64 -6.16
C VAL A 176 -7.07 -19.94 -6.53
N PHE A 177 -7.94 -20.69 -7.20
CA PHE A 177 -9.37 -20.45 -7.12
C PHE A 177 -9.80 -20.81 -5.70
N LEU A 178 -9.91 -19.83 -4.80
CA LEU A 178 -10.80 -19.88 -3.65
C LEU A 178 -10.85 -18.51 -2.95
N ARG A 179 -11.93 -17.80 -3.29
CA ARG A 179 -12.61 -16.78 -2.48
C ARG A 179 -11.72 -15.68 -1.90
N PHE A 180 -11.85 -14.49 -2.49
CA PHE A 180 -11.61 -13.18 -1.86
C PHE A 180 -12.15 -13.06 -0.40
N GLN A 181 -13.07 -13.95 -0.01
CA GLN A 181 -13.64 -14.10 1.32
C GLN A 181 -12.72 -14.76 2.37
N PHE A 182 -11.72 -15.58 1.97
CA PHE A 182 -10.83 -16.26 2.93
C PHE A 182 -9.65 -15.37 3.37
N LEU A 183 -9.18 -14.47 2.50
CA LEU A 183 -8.05 -13.56 2.77
C LEU A 183 -8.39 -12.40 3.70
N GLN A 184 -9.67 -12.03 3.82
CA GLN A 184 -10.12 -11.09 4.86
C GLN A 184 -9.88 -11.65 6.27
N ARG A 185 -10.02 -12.96 6.50
CA ARG A 185 -9.75 -13.59 7.81
C ARG A 185 -8.26 -13.54 8.21
N LEU A 186 -7.34 -13.83 7.28
CA LEU A 186 -5.90 -13.77 7.52
C LEU A 186 -5.39 -12.35 7.76
N SER A 187 -5.90 -11.37 7.01
CA SER A 187 -5.54 -9.96 7.19
C SER A 187 -6.05 -9.44 8.55
N VAL A 188 -7.26 -9.84 8.96
CA VAL A 188 -7.85 -9.53 10.27
C VAL A 188 -7.09 -10.20 11.42
N GLU A 189 -6.63 -11.44 11.27
CA GLU A 189 -5.82 -12.11 12.29
C GLU A 189 -4.42 -11.50 12.45
N ILE A 190 -3.78 -11.06 11.36
CA ILE A 190 -2.48 -10.39 11.41
C ILE A 190 -2.60 -9.03 12.11
N ILE A 191 -3.70 -8.29 11.86
CA ILE A 191 -3.97 -7.01 12.53
C ILE A 191 -4.29 -7.23 14.02
N LYS A 192 -5.04 -8.27 14.39
CA LYS A 192 -5.33 -8.62 15.80
C LYS A 192 -4.11 -9.18 16.55
N LYS A 193 -3.24 -9.97 15.90
CA LYS A 193 -2.05 -10.58 16.53
C LYS A 193 -0.86 -9.61 16.66
N GLY A 194 -0.91 -8.44 16.03
CA GLY A 194 0.09 -7.37 16.19
C GLY A 194 0.07 -6.69 17.57
N GLU A 195 -0.96 -6.93 18.38
CA GLU A 195 -1.10 -6.35 19.73
C GLU A 195 -0.51 -7.21 20.86
N SER A 196 -0.17 -8.48 20.60
CA SER A 196 0.39 -9.37 21.63
C SER A 196 1.72 -9.97 21.18
N ASN A 197 2.80 -9.59 21.87
CA ASN A 197 4.15 -10.17 21.79
C ASN A 197 4.14 -11.67 21.47
N LEU A 198 4.80 -12.12 20.39
CA LEU A 198 5.18 -13.53 20.30
C LEU A 198 6.45 -13.84 19.50
N ASN A 199 7.14 -14.82 20.06
CA ASN A 199 8.40 -15.44 19.69
C ASN A 199 8.26 -16.31 18.43
N ILE A 200 9.00 -15.94 17.37
CA ILE A 200 8.92 -16.43 15.99
C ILE A 200 9.29 -17.93 15.85
N ARG A 201 9.86 -18.56 16.90
CA ARG A 201 10.34 -19.95 16.82
C ARG A 201 9.27 -21.04 16.95
N LYS A 202 8.02 -20.73 17.32
CA LYS A 202 6.98 -21.76 17.54
C LYS A 202 6.03 -22.00 16.35
N LEU A 203 6.01 -21.15 15.32
CA LEU A 203 5.04 -21.27 14.23
C LEU A 203 5.41 -22.24 13.10
N ASN A 204 6.62 -22.81 13.10
CA ASN A 204 7.15 -23.55 11.94
C ASN A 204 6.94 -25.07 11.96
N LEU A 205 6.24 -25.64 12.96
CA LEU A 205 6.19 -27.10 13.14
C LEU A 205 4.81 -27.76 13.11
N GLU A 206 3.69 -27.01 13.15
CA GLU A 206 2.35 -27.62 13.12
C GLU A 206 1.62 -27.53 11.79
N PHE A 207 2.04 -26.68 10.84
CA PHE A 207 1.28 -26.44 9.62
C PHE A 207 1.55 -27.44 8.47
N PHE A 208 2.52 -28.35 8.62
CA PHE A 208 2.91 -29.33 7.59
C PHE A 208 2.48 -30.79 7.88
N LYS A 209 1.55 -31.02 8.81
CA LYS A 209 1.16 -32.39 9.21
C LYS A 209 -0.30 -32.80 8.98
N ARG A 210 -1.07 -32.12 8.14
CA ARG A 210 -2.35 -32.66 7.65
C ARG A 210 -2.55 -32.36 6.17
#